data_AF-A0A3A8L5C1-F1
#
_entry.id   AF-A0A3A8L5C1-F1
#
_cell.length_a   1.000
_cell.length_b   1.000
_cell.length_c   1.000
_cell.angle_alpha   90.00
_cell.angle_beta   90.00
_cell.angle_gamma   90.00
#
_symmetry.space_group_name_H-M   'P 1'
#
loop_
_entity.id
_entity.type
_entity.pdbx_description
1 polymer ?
#
loop_
_entity_poly.entity_id
_entity_poly.type
_entity_poly.pdbx_seq_one_letter_code
_entity_poly.pdbx_strand_id
1 'polypeptide(L)'
;MADSPIEKQHQHEREQERERLRAEEEKDLEVESHRGPRPLEGFAGGHTTWTGAQDDEAAARVHAGDAEASWEASERQARLEPEPHAVDDED
;
A
#
# COMPACT_ATOMS: atom_id res chain seq x y z
N MET A 1 6.88 16.35 45.34
CA MET A 1 7.96 17.27 44.91
C MET A 1 9.24 16.46 45.09
N ALA A 2 10.07 16.29 44.06
CA ALA A 2 11.27 15.45 44.19
C ALA A 2 12.28 16.14 45.11
N ASP A 3 12.38 15.66 46.35
CA ASP A 3 13.14 16.28 47.44
C ASP A 3 14.60 15.80 47.50
N SER A 4 15.05 14.98 46.55
CA SER A 4 16.44 14.51 46.44
C SER A 4 17.17 15.17 45.25
N PRO A 5 18.42 15.66 45.43
CA PRO A 5 19.18 16.29 44.34
C PRO A 5 19.50 15.33 43.18
N ILE A 6 19.60 14.03 43.46
CA ILE A 6 19.80 12.97 42.45
C ILE A 6 18.53 12.78 41.60
N GLU A 7 17.36 12.85 42.24
CA GLU A 7 16.08 12.71 41.55
C GLU A 7 15.79 13.90 40.63
N LYS A 8 16.23 15.11 41.02
CA LYS A 8 16.21 16.31 40.16
C LYS A 8 17.12 16.18 38.95
N GLN A 9 18.31 15.58 39.10
CA GLN A 9 19.21 15.30 37.97
C GLN A 9 18.58 14.33 36.99
N HIS A 10 18.02 13.21 37.46
CA HIS A 10 17.35 12.25 36.58
C HIS A 10 16.06 12.79 35.95
N GLN A 11 15.36 13.73 36.59
CA GLN A 11 14.25 14.43 35.94
C GLN A 11 14.74 15.32 34.80
N HIS A 12 15.83 16.07 35.03
CA HIS A 12 16.41 16.92 34.01
C HIS A 12 16.94 16.13 32.80
N GLU A 13 17.59 14.98 33.03
CA GLU A 13 18.04 14.08 31.96
C GLU A 13 16.88 13.56 31.11
N ARG A 14 15.78 13.13 31.75
CA ARG A 14 14.57 12.66 31.07
C ARG A 14 13.87 13.78 30.30
N GLU A 15 13.89 15.00 30.82
CA GLU A 15 13.34 16.17 30.13
C GLU A 15 14.13 16.50 28.86
N GLN A 16 15.47 16.47 28.93
CA GLN A 16 16.32 16.68 27.77
C GLN A 16 16.14 15.58 26.70
N GLU A 17 16.04 14.32 27.13
CA GLU A 17 15.78 13.20 26.22
C GLU A 17 14.43 13.35 25.51
N ARG A 18 13.38 13.74 26.25
CA ARG A 18 12.06 14.01 25.67
C ARG A 18 12.07 15.20 24.71
N GLU A 19 12.83 16.25 25.01
CA GLU A 19 12.96 17.40 24.11
C GLU A 19 13.65 17.01 22.81
N ARG A 20 14.71 16.18 22.87
CA ARG A 20 15.36 15.63 21.67
C ARG A 20 14.42 14.79 20.82
N LEU A 21 13.65 13.90 21.44
CA LEU A 21 12.69 13.05 20.72
C LEU A 21 11.59 13.87 20.03
N ARG A 22 11.07 14.93 20.68
CA ARG A 22 10.10 15.83 20.04
C ARG A 22 10.69 16.57 18.83
N ALA A 23 11.94 17.02 18.93
CA ALA A 23 12.59 17.73 17.82
C ALA A 23 12.85 16.80 16.62
N GLU A 24 13.14 15.52 16.88
CA GLU A 24 13.29 14.50 15.84
C GLU A 24 11.95 14.18 15.17
N GLU A 25 10.89 13.99 15.97
CA GLU A 25 9.53 13.78 15.47
C GLU A 25 9.03 14.97 14.64
N GLU A 26 9.27 16.21 15.07
CA GLU A 26 8.91 17.43 14.33
C GLU A 26 9.61 17.48 12.96
N LYS A 27 10.88 17.10 12.90
CA LYS A 27 11.65 17.05 11.65
C LYS A 27 11.12 15.97 10.70
N ASP A 28 10.77 14.79 11.22
CA ASP A 28 10.20 13.73 10.41
C ASP A 28 8.83 14.12 9.86
N LEU A 29 7.98 14.76 10.68
CA LEU A 29 6.70 15.31 10.25
C LEU A 29 6.86 16.41 9.19
N GLU A 30 7.89 17.25 9.27
CA GLU A 30 8.20 18.24 8.24
C GLU A 30 8.60 17.56 6.91
N VAL A 31 9.39 16.49 6.95
CA VAL A 31 9.74 15.72 5.74
C VAL A 31 8.51 15.05 5.14
N GLU A 32 7.63 14.50 5.98
CA GLU A 32 6.39 13.85 5.54
C GLU A 32 5.34 14.84 5.04
N SER A 33 5.23 16.04 5.63
CA SER A 33 4.29 17.07 5.15
C SER A 33 4.64 17.55 3.75
N HIS A 34 5.92 17.47 3.36
CA HIS A 34 6.41 17.85 2.04
C HIS A 34 6.55 16.65 1.08
N ARG A 35 6.10 15.44 1.46
CA ARG A 35 6.00 14.30 0.54
C ARG A 35 4.87 14.53 -0.47
N GLY A 36 5.16 15.30 -1.50
CA GLY A 36 4.35 15.34 -2.71
C GLY A 36 4.42 14.00 -3.47
N PRO A 37 3.53 13.77 -4.44
CA PRO A 37 3.67 12.64 -5.35
C PRO A 37 5.08 12.71 -5.97
N ARG A 38 5.89 11.66 -5.77
CA ARG A 38 7.18 11.59 -6.45
C ARG A 38 6.89 11.68 -7.95
N PRO A 39 7.56 12.59 -8.69
CA PRO A 39 7.44 12.56 -10.14
C PRO A 39 7.78 11.14 -10.57
N LEU A 40 6.93 10.54 -11.38
CA LEU A 40 7.16 9.21 -11.90
C LEU A 40 8.30 9.30 -12.92
N GLU A 41 9.54 9.40 -12.45
CA GLU A 41 10.73 9.25 -13.28
C GLU A 41 10.65 7.89 -13.95
N GLY A 42 10.44 7.89 -15.27
CA GLY A 42 10.25 6.68 -16.05
C GLY A 42 8.81 6.27 -16.33
N PHE A 43 7.78 6.99 -15.85
CA PHE A 43 6.44 6.86 -16.44
C PHE A 43 6.41 7.60 -17.77
N ALA A 44 7.08 6.99 -18.73
CA ALA A 44 6.71 7.18 -20.11
C ALA A 44 5.32 6.58 -20.23
N GLY A 45 4.29 7.43 -20.24
CA GLY A 45 3.05 7.16 -20.99
C GLY A 45 3.40 7.06 -22.49
N GLY A 46 4.37 6.21 -22.82
CA GLY A 46 4.92 6.05 -24.14
C GLY A 46 3.80 5.50 -24.98
N HIS A 47 3.50 6.19 -26.08
CA HIS A 47 2.65 5.70 -27.14
C HIS A 47 3.11 4.28 -27.49
N THR A 48 2.38 3.28 -27.01
CA THR A 48 2.50 1.93 -27.53
C THR A 48 1.95 1.97 -28.95
N THR A 49 2.44 1.09 -29.82
CA THR A 49 1.77 0.86 -31.12
C THR A 49 0.46 0.08 -30.95
N TRP A 50 0.14 -0.32 -29.72
CA TRP A 50 -1.08 -0.97 -29.30
C TRP A 50 -2.21 0.04 -29.18
N THR A 51 -3.25 -0.14 -29.98
CA THR A 51 -4.42 0.74 -29.97
C THR A 51 -5.48 0.24 -29.00
N GLY A 52 -6.34 1.16 -28.50
CA GLY A 52 -7.48 0.76 -27.66
C GLY A 52 -8.42 -0.25 -28.34
N ALA A 53 -8.57 -0.20 -29.67
CA ALA A 53 -9.36 -1.20 -30.38
C ALA A 53 -8.76 -2.61 -30.34
N GLN A 54 -7.43 -2.72 -30.33
CA GLN A 54 -6.74 -4.00 -30.15
C GLN A 54 -6.86 -4.49 -28.70
N ASP A 55 -6.87 -3.56 -27.75
CA ASP A 55 -7.14 -3.84 -26.34
C ASP A 55 -8.55 -4.41 -26.15
N ASP A 56 -9.56 -3.73 -26.67
CA ASP A 56 -10.96 -4.16 -26.59
C ASP A 56 -11.17 -5.54 -27.25
N GLU A 57 -10.53 -5.80 -28.39
CA GLU A 57 -10.60 -7.10 -29.06
C GLU A 57 -9.92 -8.21 -28.25
N ALA A 58 -8.74 -7.93 -27.68
CA ALA A 58 -8.04 -8.88 -26.83
C ALA A 58 -8.83 -9.15 -25.53
N ALA A 59 -9.33 -8.10 -24.89
CA ALA A 59 -10.15 -8.18 -23.69
C ALA A 59 -11.41 -9.01 -23.92
N ALA A 60 -12.08 -8.83 -25.07
CA ALA A 60 -13.27 -9.62 -25.41
C ALA A 60 -12.97 -11.12 -25.55
N ARG A 61 -11.75 -11.50 -25.95
CA ARG A 61 -11.34 -12.92 -26.03
C ARG A 61 -10.91 -13.48 -24.68
N VAL A 62 -10.09 -12.73 -23.94
CA VAL A 62 -9.54 -13.16 -22.64
C VAL A 62 -10.64 -13.23 -21.58
N HIS A 63 -11.52 -12.23 -21.52
CA HIS A 63 -12.54 -12.08 -20.48
C HIS A 63 -13.93 -12.58 -20.88
N ALA A 64 -14.04 -13.32 -21.99
CA ALA A 64 -15.33 -13.82 -22.49
C ALA A 64 -16.12 -14.63 -21.45
N GLY A 65 -15.42 -15.33 -20.55
CA GLY A 65 -16.00 -16.19 -19.52
C GLY A 65 -16.05 -15.60 -18.11
N ASP A 66 -15.50 -14.41 -17.89
CA ASP A 66 -15.31 -13.87 -16.53
C ASP A 66 -16.62 -13.68 -15.77
N ALA A 67 -17.67 -13.25 -16.47
CA ALA A 67 -18.98 -13.04 -15.87
C ALA A 67 -19.61 -14.37 -15.39
N GLU A 68 -19.47 -15.43 -16.19
CA GLU A 68 -20.00 -16.75 -15.85
C GLU A 68 -19.16 -17.41 -14.75
N ALA A 69 -17.83 -17.35 -14.87
CA ALA A 69 -16.91 -17.85 -13.85
C ALA A 69 -17.10 -17.14 -12.50
N SER A 70 -17.33 -15.83 -12.51
CA SER A 70 -17.61 -15.03 -11.30
C SER A 70 -18.96 -15.41 -10.68
N TRP A 71 -19.99 -15.64 -11.51
CA TRP A 71 -21.29 -16.09 -11.03
C TRP A 71 -21.20 -17.47 -10.37
N GLU A 72 -20.54 -18.42 -11.04
CA GLU A 72 -20.35 -19.79 -10.52
C GLU A 72 -19.55 -19.79 -9.21
N ALA A 73 -18.46 -19.01 -9.14
CA ALA A 73 -17.67 -18.85 -7.92
C ALA A 73 -18.52 -18.31 -6.77
N SER A 74 -19.37 -17.32 -7.04
CA SER A 74 -20.28 -16.74 -6.05
C SER A 74 -21.30 -17.78 -5.54
N GLU A 75 -21.85 -18.60 -6.44
CA GLU A 75 -22.77 -19.68 -6.04
C GLU A 75 -22.09 -20.75 -5.18
N ARG A 76 -20.85 -21.14 -5.51
CA ARG A 76 -20.07 -22.11 -4.72
C ARG A 76 -19.78 -21.58 -3.32
N GLN A 77 -19.42 -20.30 -3.20
CA GLN A 77 -19.20 -19.64 -1.90
C GLN A 77 -20.49 -19.61 -1.07
N ALA A 78 -21.64 -19.32 -1.71
CA ALA A 78 -22.93 -19.40 -1.03
C ALA A 78 -23.26 -20.82 -0.52
N ARG A 79 -22.77 -21.86 -1.21
CA ARG A 79 -22.89 -23.27 -0.80
C ARG A 79 -21.82 -23.72 0.21
N LEU A 80 -20.88 -22.84 0.59
CA LEU A 80 -19.72 -23.15 1.44
C LEU A 80 -18.85 -24.28 0.86
N GLU A 81 -18.80 -24.39 -0.46
CA GLU A 81 -17.92 -25.34 -1.13
C GLU A 81 -16.44 -24.91 -0.99
N PRO A 82 -15.51 -25.86 -0.82
CA PRO A 82 -14.09 -25.54 -0.78
C PRO A 82 -13.64 -24.98 -2.14
N GLU A 83 -12.78 -23.96 -2.09
CA GLU A 83 -12.23 -23.33 -3.31
C GLU A 83 -11.45 -24.37 -4.15
N PRO A 84 -11.61 -24.36 -5.48
CA PRO A 84 -10.83 -25.24 -6.35
C PRO A 84 -9.35 -24.86 -6.27
N HIS A 85 -8.47 -25.85 -6.37
CA HIS A 85 -7.04 -25.59 -6.54
C HIS A 85 -6.83 -24.85 -7.87
N ALA A 86 -6.24 -23.65 -7.81
CA ALA A 86 -5.79 -22.94 -9.00
C ALA A 86 -4.78 -23.82 -9.71
N VAL A 87 -5.11 -24.24 -10.94
CA VAL A 87 -4.10 -24.73 -11.87
C VAL A 87 -3.39 -23.50 -12.41
N ASP A 88 -2.11 -23.38 -12.11
CA ASP A 88 -1.24 -22.39 -12.74
C ASP A 88 -1.11 -22.80 -14.21
N ASP A 89 -1.96 -22.23 -15.07
CA ASP A 89 -1.77 -22.27 -16.52
C ASP A 89 -0.61 -21.30 -16.85
N GLU A 90 0.63 -21.79 -16.67
CA GLU A 90 1.83 -21.19 -17.24
C GLU A 90 1.90 -21.52 -18.74
N ASP A 91 1.52 -20.56 -19.59
CA ASP A 91 1.88 -20.50 -21.02
C ASP A 91 2.65 -19.20 -21.35
#